data_AF-A0A925XH96-F1
#
_entry.id   AF-A0A925XH96-F1
#
_cell.length_a   1.000
_cell.length_b   1.000
_cell.length_c   1.000
_cell.angle_alpha   90.00
_cell.angle_beta   90.00
_cell.angle_gamma   90.00
#
_symmetry.space_group_name_H-M   'P 1'
#
loop_
_entity.id
_entity.type
_entity.pdbx_description
1 polymer ?
#
loop_
_entity_poly.entity_id
_entity_poly.type
_entity_poly.pdbx_seq_one_letter_code
_entity_poly.pdbx_strand_id
1 'polypeptide(L)'
;LTKSLATLTGGSGAVAVLLTDGSFSREKQHRLLGGVTKAAPEHHALCRWGFESLLPAAVQKVDAILPPSITHTKFGRFMPQLVQQKVSGLLPARVSHAFTQFMQTDSISVLKHGVDLGLNTWKSFLTKIGFSSDEIDKVICHQVGKGHREQVMKALGISPEKDFCTFPYLGNMGTVSLPMTAAIADERGFLNRGDRVGFLGIGSGLNCLMLALDW
;
A
#
# COMPACT_ATOMS: atom_id res chain seq x y z
N LEU A 1 17.70 17.01 0.10
CA LEU A 1 16.28 16.83 -0.26
C LEU A 1 16.17 15.83 -1.39
N THR A 2 16.13 14.54 -1.08
CA THR A 2 15.90 13.46 -2.06
C THR A 2 14.41 13.46 -2.44
N LYS A 3 14.05 14.24 -3.47
CA LYS A 3 12.74 14.12 -4.12
C LYS A 3 12.83 12.95 -5.11
N SER A 4 12.46 11.75 -4.68
CA SER A 4 12.31 10.59 -5.59
C SER A 4 10.90 10.58 -6.19
N LEU A 5 10.81 10.36 -7.51
CA LEU A 5 9.55 10.00 -8.16
C LEU A 5 9.10 8.67 -7.56
N ALA A 6 7.86 8.60 -7.10
CA ALA A 6 7.40 7.52 -6.24
C ALA A 6 7.43 6.12 -6.88
N THR A 7 7.61 5.97 -8.20
CA THR A 7 7.75 4.66 -8.85
C THR A 7 8.42 4.77 -10.22
N LEU A 8 9.74 4.50 -10.31
CA LEU A 8 10.37 4.05 -11.56
C LEU A 8 10.21 2.54 -11.78
N THR A 9 9.54 1.83 -10.86
CA THR A 9 9.22 0.40 -10.92
C THR A 9 7.71 0.16 -11.14
N GLY A 10 6.97 1.14 -11.65
CA GLY A 10 5.51 1.04 -11.76
C GLY A 10 5.05 -0.11 -12.66
N GLY A 11 4.20 -0.98 -12.12
CA GLY A 11 3.47 -2.02 -12.85
C GLY A 11 1.97 -1.73 -12.87
N SER A 12 1.22 -2.50 -13.64
CA SER A 12 -0.26 -2.45 -13.62
C SER A 12 -0.84 -3.84 -13.81
N GLY A 13 -1.94 -4.13 -13.13
CA GLY A 13 -2.63 -5.40 -13.20
C GLY A 13 -3.93 -5.38 -12.41
N ALA A 14 -4.75 -6.42 -12.58
CA ALA A 14 -5.97 -6.64 -11.82
C ALA A 14 -6.07 -8.13 -11.45
N VAL A 15 -6.59 -8.41 -10.26
CA VAL A 15 -6.86 -9.78 -9.78
C VAL A 15 -8.19 -9.78 -9.04
N ALA A 16 -8.94 -10.87 -9.18
CA ALA A 16 -10.10 -11.17 -8.35
C ALA A 16 -9.81 -12.40 -7.50
N VAL A 17 -10.29 -12.39 -6.25
CA VAL A 17 -10.21 -13.53 -5.32
C VAL A 17 -11.64 -13.90 -4.94
N LEU A 18 -12.01 -15.17 -5.14
CA LEU A 18 -13.30 -15.70 -4.72
C LEU A 18 -13.13 -16.42 -3.39
N LEU A 19 -13.73 -15.87 -2.33
CA LEU A 19 -13.80 -16.53 -1.02
C LEU A 19 -15.16 -17.21 -0.86
N THR A 20 -15.16 -18.48 -0.46
CA THR A 20 -16.39 -19.26 -0.23
C THR A 20 -16.33 -19.96 1.13
N ASP A 21 -17.46 -20.49 1.58
CA ASP A 21 -17.57 -21.34 2.78
C ASP A 21 -17.10 -22.79 2.53
N GLY A 22 -16.62 -23.10 1.32
CA GLY A 22 -16.21 -24.44 0.90
C GLY A 22 -17.31 -25.26 0.23
N SER A 23 -18.52 -24.72 0.03
CA SER A 23 -19.64 -25.45 -0.60
C SER A 23 -19.52 -25.65 -2.12
N PHE A 24 -18.70 -24.85 -2.81
CA PHE A 24 -18.70 -24.78 -4.28
C PHE A 24 -17.75 -25.76 -5.01
N SER A 25 -16.71 -26.33 -4.39
CA SER A 25 -15.79 -27.29 -5.03
C SER A 25 -14.91 -28.03 -4.03
N ARG A 26 -14.50 -29.28 -4.34
CA ARG A 26 -13.62 -30.14 -3.49
C ARG A 26 -12.23 -30.42 -4.08
N GLU A 27 -11.94 -30.03 -5.32
CA GLU A 27 -10.71 -30.48 -6.01
C GLU A 27 -9.48 -29.64 -5.67
N LYS A 28 -9.62 -28.31 -5.65
CA LYS A 28 -8.57 -27.35 -5.23
C LYS A 28 -9.14 -26.39 -4.20
N GLN A 29 -8.73 -26.53 -2.94
CA GLN A 29 -9.18 -25.67 -1.85
C GLN A 29 -7.96 -25.06 -1.16
N HIS A 30 -7.71 -23.78 -1.44
CA HIS A 30 -6.85 -22.97 -0.59
C HIS A 30 -7.70 -22.48 0.59
N ARG A 31 -7.32 -22.83 1.82
CA ARG A 31 -8.07 -22.47 3.02
C ARG A 31 -7.42 -21.29 3.74
N LEU A 32 -8.17 -20.22 3.91
CA LEU A 32 -7.77 -19.12 4.78
C LEU A 32 -7.81 -19.59 6.25
N LEU A 33 -6.65 -19.63 6.90
CA LEU A 33 -6.49 -20.07 8.29
C LEU A 33 -6.69 -18.91 9.28
N GLY A 34 -6.37 -17.69 8.86
CA GLY A 34 -6.51 -16.49 9.67
C GLY A 34 -5.63 -15.35 9.20
N GLY A 35 -5.63 -14.26 9.96
CA GLY A 35 -4.80 -13.11 9.66
C GLY A 35 -4.70 -12.11 10.79
N VAL A 36 -3.72 -11.22 10.67
CA VAL A 36 -3.48 -10.11 11.60
C VAL A 36 -3.24 -8.84 10.79
N THR A 37 -3.86 -7.74 11.23
CA THR A 37 -3.58 -6.41 10.72
C THR A 37 -3.06 -5.51 11.83
N LYS A 38 -2.10 -4.66 11.50
CA LYS A 38 -1.63 -3.56 12.35
C LYS A 38 -1.39 -2.33 11.48
N ALA A 39 -1.55 -1.16 12.08
CA ALA A 39 -1.28 0.12 11.43
C ALA A 39 -0.41 0.99 12.33
N ALA A 40 0.37 1.88 11.71
CA ALA A 40 1.12 2.93 12.37
C ALA A 40 0.75 4.27 11.70
N PRO A 41 -0.47 4.79 11.97
CA PRO A 41 -0.99 6.00 11.32
C PRO A 41 -0.20 7.26 11.67
N GLU A 42 0.58 7.27 12.75
CA GLU A 42 1.54 8.32 13.09
C GLU A 42 2.56 8.59 11.96
N HIS A 43 2.75 7.64 11.06
CA HIS A 43 3.63 7.74 9.90
C HIS A 43 2.90 8.11 8.58
N HIS A 44 1.67 8.61 8.64
CA HIS A 44 0.86 8.92 7.45
C HIS A 44 1.48 9.95 6.49
N ALA A 45 2.40 10.79 6.96
CA ALA A 45 3.03 11.84 6.15
C ALA A 45 4.18 11.34 5.26
N LEU A 46 4.60 10.08 5.41
CA LEU A 46 5.75 9.52 4.69
C LEU A 46 5.49 9.30 3.19
N CYS A 47 4.23 9.03 2.82
CA CYS A 47 3.80 8.91 1.42
C CYS A 47 2.60 9.81 1.21
N ARG A 48 2.75 10.82 0.35
CA ARG A 48 1.70 11.80 0.06
C ARG A 48 1.50 11.92 -1.43
N TRP A 49 0.26 12.07 -1.83
CA TRP A 49 -0.11 12.36 -3.19
C TRP A 49 -1.32 13.28 -3.19
N GLY A 50 -1.53 14.00 -4.28
CA GLY A 50 -2.66 14.90 -4.43
C GLY A 50 -2.38 15.99 -5.43
N PHE A 51 -3.10 17.11 -5.26
CA PHE A 51 -2.99 18.28 -6.10
C PHE A 51 -2.39 19.44 -5.29
N GLU A 52 -1.46 20.17 -5.88
CA GLU A 52 -0.88 21.40 -5.34
C GLU A 52 -1.25 22.57 -6.28
N SER A 53 -1.61 23.72 -5.73
CA SER A 53 -2.00 24.87 -6.56
C SER A 53 -0.76 25.60 -7.08
N LEU A 54 -0.77 25.95 -8.37
CA LEU A 54 0.23 26.79 -9.02
C LEU A 54 -0.02 28.29 -8.87
N LEU A 55 -1.12 28.69 -8.22
CA LEU A 55 -1.37 30.10 -7.96
C LEU A 55 -0.34 30.61 -6.95
N PRO A 56 0.38 31.72 -7.23
CA PRO A 56 1.28 32.33 -6.26
C PRO A 56 0.50 32.60 -4.97
N ALA A 57 1.21 32.68 -3.84
CA ALA A 57 0.70 33.02 -2.51
C ALA A 57 -0.21 34.29 -2.43
N ALA A 58 -0.44 35.00 -3.54
CA ALA A 58 -1.46 36.03 -3.71
C ALA A 58 -2.90 35.57 -3.39
N VAL A 59 -3.22 34.27 -3.42
CA VAL A 59 -4.53 33.80 -2.94
C VAL A 59 -4.65 33.89 -1.41
N GLN A 60 -3.54 33.88 -0.64
CA GLN A 60 -3.58 34.16 0.81
C GLN A 60 -3.98 35.61 1.12
N LYS A 61 -3.86 36.55 0.16
CA LYS A 61 -4.40 37.92 0.33
C LYS A 61 -5.90 37.99 0.12
N VAL A 62 -6.54 36.98 -0.46
CA VAL A 62 -8.01 36.92 -0.59
C VAL A 62 -8.64 36.52 0.75
N ASP A 63 -7.97 35.68 1.55
CA ASP A 63 -8.41 35.36 2.92
C ASP A 63 -8.37 36.58 3.87
N ALA A 64 -7.53 37.58 3.58
CA ALA A 64 -7.47 38.82 4.35
C ALA A 64 -8.64 39.80 4.04
N ILE A 65 -9.44 39.52 3.00
CA ILE A 65 -10.57 40.36 2.56
C ILE A 65 -11.92 39.71 2.93
N LEU A 66 -11.91 38.44 3.37
CA LEU A 66 -13.13 37.74 3.80
C LEU A 66 -13.45 38.04 5.27
N PRO A 67 -14.73 38.33 5.60
CA PRO A 67 -15.12 38.66 6.97
C PRO A 67 -14.86 37.48 7.94
N PRO A 68 -14.59 37.79 9.22
CA PRO A 68 -14.12 36.81 10.23
C PRO A 68 -15.12 35.69 10.57
N SER A 69 -16.32 35.69 9.98
CA SER A 69 -17.28 34.60 10.08
C SER A 69 -16.89 33.36 9.25
N ILE A 70 -15.87 33.45 8.39
CA ILE A 70 -15.44 32.36 7.49
C ILE A 70 -14.10 31.72 7.95
N THR A 71 -13.36 32.36 8.85
CA THR A 71 -11.95 32.03 9.13
C THR A 71 -11.68 30.94 10.18
N HIS A 72 -12.71 30.33 10.81
CA HIS A 72 -12.50 29.35 11.89
C HIS A 72 -12.79 27.88 11.57
N THR A 73 -13.18 27.53 10.35
CA THR A 73 -13.28 26.13 9.94
C THR A 73 -12.04 25.73 9.14
N LYS A 74 -11.44 24.58 9.47
CA LYS A 74 -10.30 23.96 8.78
C LYS A 74 -10.54 23.80 7.26
N PHE A 75 -10.37 24.88 6.51
CA PHE A 75 -10.75 25.01 5.10
C PHE A 75 -9.59 24.78 4.13
N GLY A 76 -8.51 24.15 4.58
CA GLY A 76 -7.46 23.67 3.69
C GLY A 76 -7.82 22.38 2.93
N ARG A 77 -9.01 21.80 3.14
CA ARG A 77 -9.37 20.48 2.57
C ARG A 77 -10.67 20.37 1.80
N PHE A 78 -11.55 21.38 1.83
CA PHE A 78 -12.76 21.36 1.03
C PHE A 78 -13.12 22.80 0.68
N MET A 79 -12.84 23.20 -0.56
CA MET A 79 -13.61 24.31 -1.13
C MET A 79 -15.08 23.84 -1.21
N PRO A 80 -16.03 24.60 -0.65
CA PRO A 80 -17.44 24.26 -0.69
C PRO A 80 -17.85 24.38 -2.14
N GLN A 81 -18.57 23.36 -2.63
CA GLN A 81 -19.04 23.27 -4.02
C GLN A 81 -19.71 24.58 -4.51
N LEU A 82 -20.33 25.36 -3.61
CA LEU A 82 -20.94 26.65 -3.91
C LEU A 82 -19.94 27.74 -4.35
N VAL A 83 -18.72 27.76 -3.82
CA VAL A 83 -17.66 28.69 -4.25
C VAL A 83 -17.09 28.22 -5.59
N GLN A 84 -16.93 26.91 -5.78
CA GLN A 84 -16.49 26.33 -7.05
C GLN A 84 -17.48 26.66 -8.20
N GLN A 85 -18.78 26.67 -7.92
CA GLN A 85 -19.83 26.99 -8.90
C GLN A 85 -19.97 28.48 -9.21
N LYS A 86 -19.74 29.38 -8.26
CA LYS A 86 -19.86 30.84 -8.50
C LYS A 86 -18.58 31.46 -9.09
N VAL A 87 -17.42 30.86 -8.85
CA VAL A 87 -16.14 31.39 -9.33
C VAL A 87 -15.78 30.84 -10.73
N SER A 88 -16.38 29.72 -11.15
CA SER A 88 -16.15 29.13 -12.49
C SER A 88 -16.61 30.02 -13.66
N GLY A 89 -17.60 30.90 -13.44
CA GLY A 89 -18.06 31.87 -14.45
C GLY A 89 -17.19 33.12 -14.60
N LEU A 90 -16.28 33.38 -13.64
CA LEU A 90 -15.39 34.55 -13.60
C LEU A 90 -13.92 34.21 -13.86
N LEU A 91 -13.55 32.92 -13.83
CA LEU A 91 -12.19 32.47 -14.11
C LEU A 91 -12.06 32.09 -15.59
N PRO A 92 -11.14 32.72 -16.36
CA PRO A 92 -10.92 32.33 -17.75
C PRO A 92 -10.51 30.86 -17.85
N ALA A 93 -10.84 30.21 -18.97
CA ALA A 93 -10.57 28.78 -19.26
C ALA A 93 -9.10 28.33 -19.08
N ARG A 94 -8.17 29.24 -18.77
CA ARG A 94 -6.76 28.99 -18.46
C ARG A 94 -6.49 28.51 -17.02
N VAL A 95 -7.49 28.46 -16.14
CA VAL A 95 -7.30 28.05 -14.72
C VAL A 95 -7.39 26.52 -14.53
N SER A 96 -7.76 25.75 -15.56
CA SER A 96 -7.63 24.28 -15.57
C SER A 96 -6.18 23.79 -15.41
N HIS A 97 -5.19 24.66 -15.68
CA HIS A 97 -3.76 24.42 -15.45
C HIS A 97 -3.26 24.93 -14.08
N ALA A 98 -4.14 25.32 -13.16
CA ALA A 98 -3.75 25.90 -11.86
C ALA A 98 -3.42 24.87 -10.77
N PHE A 99 -3.37 23.57 -11.12
CA PHE A 99 -3.03 22.50 -10.18
C PHE A 99 -2.00 21.55 -10.79
N THR A 100 -0.96 21.20 -10.03
CA THR A 100 -0.02 20.12 -10.35
C THR A 100 -0.34 18.91 -9.50
N GLN A 101 -0.32 17.73 -10.12
CA GLN A 101 -0.32 16.48 -9.37
C GLN A 101 1.06 16.27 -8.75
N PHE A 102 1.09 15.84 -7.50
CA PHE A 102 2.33 15.41 -6.87
C PHE A 102 2.17 14.03 -6.26
N MET A 103 3.29 13.32 -6.21
CA MET A 103 3.46 12.13 -5.40
C MET A 103 4.85 12.20 -4.79
N GLN A 104 4.95 12.06 -3.48
CA GLN A 104 6.19 12.18 -2.73
C GLN A 104 6.27 11.05 -1.70
N THR A 105 7.41 10.38 -1.64
CA THR A 105 7.69 9.32 -0.68
C THR A 105 9.04 9.53 -0.02
N ASP A 106 9.08 9.60 1.32
CA ASP A 106 10.31 9.42 2.09
C ASP A 106 10.64 7.92 2.17
N SER A 107 11.37 7.44 1.17
CA SER A 107 11.59 6.00 0.98
C SER A 107 12.42 5.36 2.11
N ILE A 108 13.31 6.12 2.74
CA ILE A 108 14.17 5.62 3.82
C ILE A 108 13.33 5.42 5.08
N SER A 109 12.54 6.43 5.45
CA SER A 109 11.67 6.35 6.62
C SER A 109 10.56 5.31 6.42
N VAL A 110 9.99 5.19 5.22
CA VAL A 110 9.01 4.14 4.90
C VAL A 110 9.61 2.75 5.12
N LEU A 111 10.82 2.50 4.62
CA LEU A 111 11.48 1.21 4.80
C LEU A 111 11.71 0.91 6.29
N LYS A 112 12.28 1.87 7.03
CA LYS A 112 12.57 1.70 8.46
C LYS A 112 11.31 1.36 9.26
N HIS A 113 10.32 2.24 9.22
CA HIS A 113 9.09 2.10 10.00
C HIS A 113 8.21 0.94 9.48
N GLY A 114 8.27 0.65 8.17
CA GLY A 114 7.59 -0.49 7.56
C GLY A 114 8.16 -1.83 8.04
N VAL A 115 9.49 -1.94 8.17
CA VAL A 115 10.14 -3.13 8.74
C VAL A 115 9.78 -3.31 10.21
N ASP A 116 9.77 -2.24 11.01
CA ASP A 116 9.39 -2.29 12.42
C ASP A 116 7.93 -2.76 12.60
N LEU A 117 7.00 -2.18 11.81
CA LEU A 117 5.60 -2.61 11.79
C LEU A 117 5.47 -4.06 11.31
N GLY A 118 6.22 -4.45 10.28
CA GLY A 118 6.28 -5.80 9.76
C GLY A 118 6.68 -6.81 10.82
N LEU A 119 7.77 -6.57 11.56
CA LEU A 119 8.25 -7.44 12.62
C LEU A 119 7.23 -7.59 13.75
N ASN A 120 6.61 -6.48 14.17
CA ASN A 120 5.59 -6.49 15.21
C ASN A 120 4.31 -7.21 14.76
N THR A 121 3.98 -7.16 13.47
CA THR A 121 2.84 -7.87 12.88
C THR A 121 3.16 -9.35 12.76
N TRP A 122 4.37 -9.71 12.31
CA TRP A 122 4.84 -11.09 12.15
C TRP A 122 4.78 -11.87 13.46
N LYS A 123 5.28 -11.28 14.56
CA LYS A 123 5.18 -11.89 15.89
C LYS A 123 3.73 -12.18 16.29
N SER A 124 2.84 -11.19 16.14
CA SER A 124 1.42 -11.37 16.47
C SER A 124 0.71 -12.35 15.53
N PHE A 125 1.10 -12.37 14.26
CA PHE A 125 0.60 -13.29 13.24
C PHE A 125 0.92 -14.74 13.62
N LEU A 126 2.18 -15.05 13.89
CA LEU A 126 2.63 -16.38 14.33
C LEU A 126 1.91 -16.83 15.61
N THR A 127 1.81 -15.96 16.62
CA THR A 127 1.04 -16.26 17.84
C THR A 127 -0.44 -16.52 17.54
N LYS A 128 -1.06 -15.73 16.66
CA LYS A 128 -2.50 -15.82 16.35
C LYS A 128 -2.85 -17.12 15.62
N ILE A 129 -2.00 -17.56 14.70
CA ILE A 129 -2.22 -18.79 13.92
C ILE A 129 -1.68 -20.03 14.63
N GLY A 130 -0.87 -19.85 15.68
CA GLY A 130 -0.31 -20.95 16.46
C GLY A 130 0.85 -21.67 15.79
N PHE A 131 1.59 -21.00 14.90
CA PHE A 131 2.75 -21.55 14.19
C PHE A 131 4.04 -20.90 14.66
N SER A 132 5.13 -21.65 14.56
CA SER A 132 6.49 -21.11 14.55
C SER A 132 6.86 -20.58 13.16
N SER A 133 7.94 -19.81 13.09
CA SER A 133 8.41 -19.26 11.80
C SER A 133 8.89 -20.35 10.83
N ASP A 134 9.43 -21.46 11.36
CA ASP A 134 9.95 -22.56 10.56
C ASP A 134 8.84 -23.39 9.90
N GLU A 135 7.67 -23.44 10.54
CA GLU A 135 6.47 -24.11 10.06
C GLU A 135 5.76 -23.37 8.91
N ILE A 136 6.19 -22.16 8.54
CA ILE A 136 5.71 -21.49 7.33
C ILE A 136 6.56 -21.97 6.16
N ASP A 137 5.96 -22.72 5.23
CA ASP A 137 6.68 -23.33 4.11
C ASP A 137 7.07 -22.28 3.06
N LYS A 138 6.13 -21.39 2.74
CA LYS A 138 6.27 -20.37 1.69
C LYS A 138 5.71 -19.02 2.14
N VAL A 139 6.22 -17.96 1.54
CA VAL A 139 5.68 -16.61 1.71
C VAL A 139 5.51 -15.92 0.37
N ILE A 140 4.48 -15.08 0.29
CA ILE A 140 4.24 -14.18 -0.83
C ILE A 140 4.25 -12.76 -0.26
N CYS A 141 5.30 -12.00 -0.57
CA CYS A 141 5.46 -10.64 -0.07
C CYS A 141 4.92 -9.58 -1.04
N HIS A 142 4.66 -8.37 -0.53
CA HIS A 142 4.42 -7.21 -1.39
C HIS A 142 5.65 -6.90 -2.28
N GLN A 143 5.40 -6.64 -3.56
CA GLN A 143 6.42 -6.58 -4.61
C GLN A 143 6.90 -5.15 -4.86
N VAL A 144 7.67 -4.58 -3.94
CA VAL A 144 8.17 -3.19 -4.05
C VAL A 144 9.44 -3.09 -4.90
N GLY A 145 10.42 -3.95 -4.60
CA GLY A 145 11.74 -3.96 -5.23
C GLY A 145 12.77 -4.69 -4.38
N LYS A 146 13.93 -4.99 -4.98
CA LYS A 146 14.99 -5.83 -4.38
C LYS A 146 15.40 -5.40 -2.97
N GLY A 147 15.70 -4.11 -2.76
CA GLY A 147 16.16 -3.62 -1.46
C GLY A 147 15.12 -3.74 -0.34
N HIS A 148 13.82 -3.53 -0.64
CA HIS A 148 12.76 -3.71 0.35
C HIS A 148 12.59 -5.18 0.72
N ARG A 149 12.57 -6.06 -0.28
CA ARG A 149 12.47 -7.51 -0.09
C ARG A 149 13.58 -8.02 0.82
N GLU A 150 14.84 -7.73 0.50
CA GLU A 150 15.99 -8.22 1.27
C GLU A 150 15.95 -7.78 2.73
N GLN A 151 15.55 -6.54 3.00
CA GLN A 151 15.46 -6.00 4.35
C GLN A 151 14.30 -6.62 5.15
N VAL A 152 13.13 -6.80 4.53
CA VAL A 152 11.99 -7.46 5.19
C VAL A 152 12.31 -8.92 5.49
N MET A 153 12.85 -9.68 4.53
CA MET A 153 13.23 -11.08 4.73
C MET A 153 14.26 -11.24 5.85
N LYS A 154 15.30 -10.40 5.83
CA LYS A 154 16.32 -10.38 6.88
C LYS A 154 15.72 -10.05 8.26
N ALA A 155 14.85 -9.05 8.35
CA ALA A 155 14.26 -8.63 9.61
C ALA A 155 13.31 -9.68 10.20
N LEU A 156 12.57 -10.40 9.35
CA LEU A 156 11.65 -11.45 9.78
C LEU A 156 12.34 -12.80 10.00
N GLY A 157 13.61 -12.93 9.62
CA GLY A 157 14.34 -14.20 9.68
C GLY A 157 13.83 -15.23 8.67
N ILE A 158 13.23 -14.78 7.57
CA ILE A 158 12.67 -15.65 6.53
C ILE A 158 13.73 -15.90 5.47
N SER A 159 13.92 -17.17 5.14
CA SER A 159 14.90 -17.57 4.15
C SER A 159 14.44 -17.21 2.72
N PRO A 160 15.33 -16.68 1.84
CA PRO A 160 14.93 -16.20 0.52
C PRO A 160 14.26 -17.24 -0.40
N GLU A 161 14.54 -18.53 -0.21
CA GLU A 161 13.94 -19.64 -0.96
C GLU A 161 12.48 -19.91 -0.60
N LYS A 162 11.99 -19.36 0.52
CA LYS A 162 10.57 -19.40 0.89
C LYS A 162 9.76 -18.34 0.13
N ASP A 163 10.40 -17.36 -0.52
CA ASP A 163 9.73 -16.23 -1.18
C ASP A 163 9.74 -16.33 -2.72
N PHE A 164 8.63 -15.94 -3.35
CA PHE A 164 8.49 -15.85 -4.80
C PHE A 164 8.38 -14.39 -5.28
N CYS A 165 9.16 -14.03 -6.31
CA CYS A 165 9.29 -12.65 -6.78
C CYS A 165 8.78 -12.45 -8.21
N THR A 166 7.99 -11.40 -8.39
CA THR A 166 7.48 -10.94 -9.69
C THR A 166 7.87 -9.49 -10.01
N PHE A 167 8.27 -8.67 -9.03
CA PHE A 167 8.68 -7.28 -9.30
C PHE A 167 9.75 -7.12 -10.40
N PRO A 168 10.68 -8.07 -10.66
CA PRO A 168 11.67 -7.89 -11.73
C PRO A 168 11.06 -7.79 -13.14
N TYR A 169 9.87 -8.35 -13.36
CA TYR A 169 9.22 -8.39 -14.68
C TYR A 169 7.77 -7.85 -14.70
N LEU A 170 7.12 -7.68 -13.54
CA LEU A 170 5.80 -7.03 -13.44
C LEU A 170 5.86 -5.64 -12.79
N GLY A 171 7.00 -5.26 -12.20
CA GLY A 171 7.10 -4.06 -11.38
C GLY A 171 6.27 -4.14 -10.09
N ASN A 172 6.17 -3.00 -9.41
CA ASN A 172 5.28 -2.81 -8.27
C ASN A 172 3.88 -2.43 -8.77
N MET A 173 2.96 -3.39 -8.70
CA MET A 173 1.55 -3.23 -9.08
C MET A 173 0.65 -2.86 -7.87
N GLY A 174 1.24 -2.32 -6.79
CA GLY A 174 0.51 -1.91 -5.60
C GLY A 174 -0.24 -3.08 -4.93
N THR A 175 -1.51 -2.88 -4.62
CA THR A 175 -2.34 -3.86 -3.89
C THR A 175 -2.50 -5.19 -4.61
N VAL A 176 -2.38 -5.21 -5.94
CA VAL A 176 -2.56 -6.41 -6.76
C VAL A 176 -1.31 -7.31 -6.75
N SER A 177 -0.16 -6.78 -6.33
CA SER A 177 1.12 -7.49 -6.35
C SER A 177 1.10 -8.84 -5.63
N LEU A 178 0.51 -8.93 -4.43
CA LEU A 178 0.46 -10.20 -3.68
C LEU A 178 -0.36 -11.28 -4.41
N PRO A 179 -1.67 -11.08 -4.68
CA PRO A 179 -2.49 -12.14 -5.25
C PRO A 179 -2.06 -12.50 -6.68
N MET A 180 -1.54 -11.54 -7.47
CA MET A 180 -0.94 -11.85 -8.78
C MET A 180 0.30 -12.74 -8.64
N THR A 181 1.16 -12.44 -7.66
CA THR A 181 2.37 -13.23 -7.39
C THR A 181 2.02 -14.63 -6.93
N ALA A 182 1.02 -14.79 -6.07
CA ALA A 182 0.56 -16.11 -5.63
C ALA A 182 0.02 -16.95 -6.79
N ALA A 183 -0.80 -16.36 -7.67
CA ALA A 183 -1.33 -17.06 -8.84
C ALA A 183 -0.21 -17.56 -9.78
N ILE A 184 0.78 -16.71 -10.06
CA ILE A 184 1.94 -17.09 -10.89
C ILE A 184 2.82 -18.13 -10.19
N ALA A 185 2.97 -18.03 -8.87
CA ALA A 185 3.75 -19.00 -8.09
C ALA A 185 3.11 -20.39 -8.10
N ASP A 186 1.78 -20.47 -8.01
CA ASP A 186 1.00 -21.71 -8.16
C ASP A 186 1.13 -22.29 -9.57
N GLU A 187 0.91 -21.47 -10.59
CA GLU A 187 1.00 -21.88 -12.00
C GLU A 187 2.40 -22.44 -12.34
N ARG A 188 3.45 -21.93 -11.67
CA ARG A 188 4.84 -22.35 -11.87
C ARG A 188 5.30 -23.45 -10.90
N GLY A 189 4.40 -24.03 -10.11
CA GLY A 189 4.71 -25.14 -9.20
C GLY A 189 5.60 -24.77 -8.01
N PHE A 190 5.66 -23.48 -7.66
CA PHE A 190 6.38 -23.03 -6.45
C PHE A 190 5.55 -23.27 -5.18
N LEU A 191 4.23 -23.05 -5.27
CA LEU A 191 3.27 -23.37 -4.21
C LEU A 191 2.69 -24.77 -4.48
N ASN A 192 2.74 -25.63 -3.48
CA ASN A 192 2.25 -27.00 -3.55
C ASN A 192 1.11 -27.22 -2.56
N ARG A 193 0.29 -28.24 -2.84
CA ARG A 193 -0.80 -28.63 -1.95
C ARG A 193 -0.26 -29.01 -0.57
N GLY A 194 -0.84 -28.44 0.48
CA GLY A 194 -0.46 -28.63 1.87
C GLY A 194 0.63 -27.67 2.36
N ASP A 195 1.14 -26.79 1.50
CA ASP A 195 2.06 -25.73 1.94
C ASP A 195 1.31 -24.76 2.88
N ARG A 196 1.94 -24.43 4.00
CA ARG A 196 1.51 -23.32 4.87
C ARG A 196 2.08 -22.03 4.32
N VAL A 197 1.23 -21.24 3.67
CA VAL A 197 1.64 -20.03 2.93
C VAL A 197 1.30 -18.75 3.69
N GLY A 198 2.30 -17.92 3.94
CA GLY A 198 2.14 -16.59 4.52
C GLY A 198 2.03 -15.49 3.46
N PHE A 199 0.91 -14.79 3.39
CA PHE A 199 0.79 -13.58 2.56
C PHE A 199 1.17 -12.37 3.40
N LEU A 200 2.24 -11.65 3.03
CA LEU A 200 2.81 -10.55 3.81
C LEU A 200 2.66 -9.22 3.06
N GLY A 201 1.59 -8.48 3.36
CA GLY A 201 1.32 -7.16 2.81
C GLY A 201 1.80 -6.05 3.73
N ILE A 202 2.80 -5.26 3.30
CA ILE A 202 3.25 -4.05 3.99
C ILE A 202 3.12 -2.88 3.01
N GLY A 203 2.29 -1.89 3.35
CA GLY A 203 1.98 -0.73 2.52
C GLY A 203 2.35 0.58 3.19
N SER A 204 2.66 1.60 2.38
CA SER A 204 2.90 2.95 2.87
C SER A 204 1.63 3.58 3.48
N GLY A 205 1.75 4.23 4.64
CA GLY A 205 0.59 4.74 5.40
C GLY A 205 0.73 4.84 6.94
N LEU A 206 1.36 3.93 7.68
CA LEU A 206 1.78 2.57 7.36
C LEU A 206 0.71 1.56 7.79
N ASN A 207 0.52 0.52 6.98
CA ASN A 207 -0.39 -0.59 7.29
C ASN A 207 0.29 -1.92 6.94
N CYS A 208 0.07 -2.93 7.76
CA CYS A 208 0.55 -4.28 7.56
C CYS A 208 -0.63 -5.25 7.73
N LEU A 209 -0.81 -6.14 6.76
CA LEU A 209 -1.76 -7.25 6.79
C LEU A 209 -0.99 -8.54 6.48
N MET A 210 -1.11 -9.52 7.37
CA MET A 210 -0.57 -10.85 7.18
C MET A 210 -1.69 -11.88 7.22
N LEU A 211 -1.75 -12.76 6.23
CA LEU A 211 -2.72 -13.85 6.14
C LEU A 211 -1.99 -15.19 6.09
N ALA A 212 -2.58 -16.22 6.71
CA ALA A 212 -2.12 -17.59 6.63
C ALA A 212 -3.10 -18.38 5.77
N LEU A 213 -2.56 -19.13 4.81
CA LEU A 213 -3.30 -20.03 3.96
C LEU A 213 -2.72 -21.43 4.08
N ASP A 214 -3.59 -22.43 4.06
CA ASP A 214 -3.26 -23.80 3.70
C ASP A 214 -3.53 -23.91 2.19
N TRP A 215 -2.49 -24.11 1.39
CA TRP A 215 -2.54 -24.03 -0.07
C TRP A 215 -3.01 -25.35 -0.69
#